data_AF-A0A7V0W117-F1
#
_entry.id   AF-A0A7V0W117-F1
#
_cell.length_a   1.000
_cell.length_b   1.000
_cell.length_c   1.000
_cell.angle_alpha   90.00
_cell.angle_beta   90.00
_cell.angle_gamma   90.00
#
_symmetry.space_group_name_H-M   'P 1'
#
loop_
_entity.id
_entity.type
_entity.pdbx_description
1 polymer ?
#
loop_
_entity_poly.entity_id
_entity_poly.type
_entity_poly.pdbx_seq_one_letter_code
_entity_poly.pdbx_strand_id
1 'polypeptide(L)' 'MPKLIIDGISYDFQQGETILDVAQKAKIDIPSLCFMKKYPPSTSCMVCIVKARDRI' A
#
# COMPACT_ATOMS: atom_id res chain seq x y z
N MET A 1 17.56 6.15 -0.17
CA MET A 1 16.18 5.83 0.25
C MET A 1 15.80 4.50 -0.41
N PRO A 2 15.13 3.59 0.30
CA PRO A 2 14.69 2.34 -0.32
C PRO A 2 13.58 2.61 -1.35
N LYS A 3 13.47 1.71 -2.33
CA LYS A 3 12.54 1.84 -3.47
C LYS A 3 11.53 0.72 -3.50
N LEU A 4 10.27 1.07 -3.74
CA LEU A 4 9.16 0.15 -4.02
C LEU A 4 8.79 0.27 -5.51
N ILE A 5 8.41 -0.84 -6.14
CA ILE A 5 7.93 -0.85 -7.52
C ILE A 5 6.44 -1.16 -7.51
N ILE A 6 5.62 -0.21 -7.96
CA ILE A 6 4.17 -0.36 -8.14
C ILE A 6 3.88 -0.21 -9.63
N ASP A 7 3.25 -1.22 -10.24
CA ASP A 7 2.90 -1.24 -11.67
C ASP A 7 4.05 -0.88 -12.62
N GLY A 8 5.27 -1.32 -12.27
CA GLY A 8 6.49 -1.07 -13.05
C GLY A 8 7.14 0.29 -12.83
N ILE A 9 6.54 1.17 -12.03
CA ILE A 9 7.06 2.50 -11.69
C ILE A 9 7.73 2.45 -10.31
N SER A 10 8.89 3.07 -10.18
CA SER A 10 9.65 3.12 -8.93
C SER A 10 9.25 4.33 -8.09
N TYR A 11 8.98 4.08 -6.80
CA TYR A 11 8.64 5.08 -5.79
C TYR A 11 9.57 4.97 -4.59
N ASP A 12 10.00 6.11 -4.06
CA ASP A 12 10.74 6.15 -2.81
C ASP A 12 9.78 5.99 -1.63
N PHE A 13 10.22 5.26 -0.60
CA PHE A 13 9.45 5.11 0.64
C PHE A 13 10.35 5.23 1.87
N GLN A 14 9.73 5.48 3.02
CA GLN A 14 10.37 5.47 4.32
C GLN A 14 10.09 4.16 5.06
N GLN A 15 11.06 3.68 5.83
CA GLN A 15 10.84 2.48 6.63
C GLN A 15 9.68 2.69 7.60
N GLY A 16 8.74 1.73 7.63
CA GLY A 16 7.51 1.81 8.42
C GLY A 16 6.28 2.24 7.60
N GLU A 17 6.46 2.75 6.38
CA GLU A 17 5.33 2.99 5.47
C GLU A 17 4.73 1.68 4.95
N THR A 18 3.41 1.67 4.80
CA THR A 18 2.68 0.57 4.16
C THR A 18 2.62 0.78 2.64
N ILE A 19 2.26 -0.27 1.89
CA ILE A 19 1.99 -0.16 0.45
C ILE A 19 0.88 0.87 0.17
N LEU A 20 -0.12 0.95 1.07
CA LEU A 20 -1.23 1.91 0.95
C LEU A 20 -0.75 3.37 1.11
N ASP A 21 0.22 3.62 1.99
CA ASP A 21 0.81 4.96 2.18
C ASP A 21 1.57 5.42 0.94
N VAL A 22 2.39 4.53 0.37
CA VAL A 22 3.16 4.83 -0.85
C VAL A 22 2.24 5.03 -2.05
N ALA A 23 1.20 4.20 -2.20
CA ALA A 23 0.19 4.35 -3.24
C ALA A 23 -0.55 5.69 -3.13
N GLN A 24 -0.95 6.09 -1.92
CA GLN A 24 -1.60 7.39 -1.67
C GLN A 24 -0.68 8.56 -2.06
N LYS A 25 0.61 8.52 -1.71
CA LYS A 25 1.61 9.54 -2.12
C LYS A 25 1.78 9.59 -3.64
N ALA A 26 1.76 8.42 -4.29
CA ALA A 26 1.88 8.26 -5.73
C ALA A 26 0.59 8.62 -6.51
N LYS A 27 -0.51 8.95 -5.81
CA LYS A 27 -1.86 9.15 -6.39
C LYS A 27 -2.40 7.90 -7.11
N ILE A 28 -1.99 6.71 -6.65
CA ILE A 28 -2.55 5.43 -7.06
C ILE A 28 -3.69 5.12 -6.09
N ASP A 29 -4.90 4.94 -6.62
CA ASP A 29 -6.07 4.64 -5.80
C ASP A 29 -6.12 3.14 -5.49
N ILE A 30 -5.96 2.80 -4.20
CA ILE A 30 -6.22 1.47 -3.67
C ILE A 30 -7.40 1.63 -2.70
N PRO A 31 -8.58 1.07 -3.02
CA PRO A 31 -9.76 1.27 -2.20
C PRO A 31 -9.56 0.66 -0.82
N SER A 32 -10.02 1.35 0.21
CA SER A 32 -10.02 0.84 1.58
C SER A 32 -11.29 1.29 2.30
N LEU A 33 -11.94 0.35 2.99
CA LEU A 33 -13.15 0.63 3.79
C LEU A 33 -12.89 0.50 5.28
N CYS A 34 -11.98 -0.40 5.68
CA CYS A 34 -11.65 -0.65 7.10
C CYS A 34 -10.27 -0.12 7.52
N PHE A 35 -9.59 0.66 6.66
CA PHE A 35 -8.37 1.36 7.04
C PHE A 35 -8.71 2.80 7.46
N MET A 36 -8.29 3.18 8.68
CA MET A 36 -8.47 4.53 9.21
C MET A 36 -7.18 5.01 9.86
N LYS A 37 -6.75 6.23 9.53
CA LYS A 37 -5.56 6.84 10.14
C LYS A 37 -5.74 6.90 11.66
N LYS A 38 -4.69 6.53 12.40
CA LYS A 38 -4.63 6.45 13.88
C LYS A 38 -5.35 5.26 14.52
N TYR A 39 -5.92 4.35 13.73
CA TYR A 39 -6.48 3.09 14.23
C TYR A 39 -5.60 1.91 13.79
N PRO A 40 -5.61 0.79 14.52
CA PRO A 40 -4.96 -0.44 14.08
C PRO A 40 -5.51 -0.90 12.72
N PRO A 41 -4.67 -1.51 11.86
CA PRO A 41 -5.12 -2.06 10.59
C PRO A 41 -6.12 -3.20 10.81
N SER A 42 -7.17 -3.23 9.99
CA SER A 42 -8.20 -4.28 9.98
C SER A 42 -8.27 -4.95 8.60
N THR A 43 -8.70 -6.21 8.56
CA THR A 43 -8.85 -7.02 7.36
C THR A 43 -10.31 -7.27 6.97
N SER A 44 -11.28 -6.63 7.63
CA SER A 44 -12.72 -6.91 7.44
C SER A 44 -13.21 -6.67 6.02
N CYS A 45 -12.66 -5.70 5.29
CA CYS A 45 -13.15 -5.34 3.96
C CYS A 45 -12.48 -6.12 2.82
N MET A 46 -11.22 -6.54 2.98
CA MET A 46 -10.41 -7.18 1.94
C MET A 46 -10.33 -6.44 0.57
N VAL A 47 -10.76 -5.18 0.47
CA VAL A 47 -10.76 -4.45 -0.81
C VAL A 47 -9.40 -3.87 -1.22
N CYS A 48 -8.45 -3.75 -0.28
CA CYS A 48 -7.11 -3.21 -0.54
C CYS A 48 -6.08 -4.27 -0.96
N ILE A 49 -6.53 -5.47 -1.34
CA ILE A 49 -5.64 -6.58 -1.73
C ILE A 49 -4.95 -6.25 -3.05
N VAL A 50 -3.63 -6.48 -3.10
CA VAL A 50 -2.79 -6.33 -4.29
C VAL A 50 -1.93 -7.57 -4.52
N LYS A 51 -1.51 -7.78 -5.76
CA LYS A 51 -0.60 -8.88 -6.12
C LYS A 51 0.85 -8.49 -5.81
N ALA A 52 1.54 -9.28 -4.99
CA ALA A 52 2.99 -9.20 -4.81
C ALA A 52 3.70 -10.13 -5.81
N ARG A 53 4.89 -9.74 -6.31
CA ARG A 53 5.65 -10.56 -7.28
C ARG A 53 6.08 -11.91 -6.72
N ASP A 54 6.43 -11.98 -5.43
CA ASP A 54 7.12 -13.13 -4.85
C ASP A 54 6.20 -14.10 -4.08
N ARG A 55 4.88 -13.95 -4.18
CA ARG A 55 3.93 -14.88 -3.55
C ARG A 55 2.98 -15.45 -4.61
N ILE A 56 3.21 -16.73 -4.94
CA ILE A 56 2.26 -17.61 -5.62
C ILE A 56 1.66 -18.52 -4.55
#